data_AF-A0A836YW97-F1
#
_entry.id   AF-A0A836YW97-F1
#
_cell.length_a   1.000
_cell.length_b   1.000
_cell.length_c   1.000
_cell.angle_alpha   90.00
_cell.angle_beta   90.00
_cell.angle_gamma   90.00
#
_symmetry.space_group_name_H-M   'P 1'
#
loop_
_entity.id
_entity.type
_entity.pdbx_description
1 polymer ?
#
loop_
_entity_poly.entity_id
_entity_poly.type
_entity_poly.pdbx_seq_one_letter_code
_entity_poly.pdbx_strand_id
1 'polypeptide(L)'
;MNKDLLLLLLSSTQPRRIKLIQNLLNGKRTVSTLFWAMRYGILQYSAILKTYDLNSINDAIKELIVEGLAKQVDEFQYQLTIKGQIKKDSVKESFYILQNASYQYDYDVNEFKARILLAIQSVSEYSYQNKNYYPVKTDMKSAMIVKRWFIQNKAEIVSQLENYLTKYLTQVDEKKANIIAQQMIGHDVYGMTTGQLADSMNISKVEAFFMEYDGWVDFINYIINDDDQLLFPLINDVRTLKMNHHAIQTYKQFVSGNTLDQIANNLNVKLSTIREHLLEMAIWLPESKFPYSKIVSAEDERTLRQAFDNQPIDDWQFRQISEKTNINFFEFRIYQILRSKQDVK
;
A
#
# COMPACT_ATOMS: atom_id res chain seq x y z
N MET A 1 10.05 8.12 13.17
CA MET A 1 9.61 8.16 11.77
C MET A 1 10.30 9.33 11.10
N ASN A 2 10.60 9.29 9.80
CA ASN A 2 11.16 10.45 9.10
C ASN A 2 10.20 11.66 9.18
N LYS A 3 10.74 12.85 9.51
CA LYS A 3 9.97 14.07 9.74
C LYS A 3 9.36 14.65 8.46
N ASP A 4 10.11 14.64 7.37
CA ASP A 4 9.65 15.13 6.06
C ASP A 4 8.52 14.26 5.50
N LEU A 5 8.57 12.93 5.68
CA LEU A 5 7.44 12.06 5.38
C LEU A 5 6.19 12.40 6.23
N LEU A 6 6.36 12.72 7.52
CA LEU A 6 5.23 13.15 8.34
C LEU A 6 4.63 14.46 7.82
N LEU A 7 5.48 15.43 7.48
CA LEU A 7 5.08 16.71 6.90
C LEU A 7 4.30 16.50 5.60
N LEU A 8 4.77 15.61 4.72
CA LEU A 8 4.09 15.23 3.47
C LEU A 8 2.70 14.58 3.73
N LEU A 9 2.57 13.79 4.80
CA LEU A 9 1.32 13.10 5.19
C LEU A 9 0.33 13.97 5.98
N LEU A 10 0.74 15.16 6.46
CA LEU A 10 -0.15 16.15 7.08
C LEU A 10 -0.83 17.07 6.04
N SER A 11 -1.83 17.86 6.47
CA SER A 11 -2.51 18.86 5.62
C SER A 11 -2.66 20.20 6.34
N SER A 12 -2.65 21.30 5.58
CA SER A 12 -2.94 22.66 6.05
C SER A 12 -4.44 22.97 6.09
N THR A 13 -5.27 22.27 5.32
CA THR A 13 -6.73 22.48 5.25
C THR A 13 -7.53 21.47 6.08
N GLN A 14 -6.94 20.33 6.43
CA GLN A 14 -7.62 19.20 7.05
C GLN A 14 -6.82 18.68 8.26
N PRO A 15 -7.36 18.72 9.49
CA PRO A 15 -6.72 18.12 10.66
C PRO A 15 -6.60 16.59 10.54
N ARG A 16 -5.42 16.04 10.81
CA ARG A 16 -5.13 14.61 10.67
C ARG A 16 -4.72 13.95 11.98
N ARG A 17 -5.25 12.75 12.21
CA ARG A 17 -4.96 11.93 13.40
C ARG A 17 -3.64 11.18 13.23
N ILE A 18 -2.62 11.52 14.03
CA ILE A 18 -1.28 10.89 13.94
C ILE A 18 -1.36 9.38 14.15
N LYS A 19 -2.15 8.92 15.13
CA LYS A 19 -2.34 7.49 15.39
C LYS A 19 -2.97 6.75 14.21
N LEU A 20 -3.78 7.43 13.39
CA LEU A 20 -4.39 6.86 12.20
C LEU A 20 -3.38 6.70 11.07
N ILE A 21 -2.52 7.69 10.85
CA ILE A 21 -1.38 7.60 9.93
C ILE A 21 -0.46 6.45 10.34
N GLN A 22 -0.09 6.36 11.62
CA GLN A 22 0.74 5.26 12.14
C GLN A 22 0.09 3.88 11.92
N ASN A 23 -1.21 3.75 12.22
CA ASN A 23 -1.96 2.50 12.01
C ASN A 23 -2.04 2.11 10.53
N LEU A 24 -2.26 3.09 9.63
CA LEU A 24 -2.33 2.87 8.19
C LEU A 24 -1.00 2.36 7.62
N LEU A 25 0.10 3.04 7.97
CA LEU A 25 1.45 2.70 7.50
C LEU A 25 1.89 1.30 7.99
N ASN A 26 1.56 0.95 9.23
CA ASN A 26 1.76 -0.38 9.82
C ASN A 26 0.76 -1.44 9.29
N GLY A 27 -0.20 -1.09 8.44
CA GLY A 27 -1.13 -2.03 7.82
C GLY A 27 -2.32 -2.48 8.67
N LYS A 28 -2.71 -1.72 9.69
CA LYS A 28 -3.96 -1.98 10.44
C LYS A 28 -5.17 -1.52 9.63
N ARG A 29 -5.78 -2.44 8.89
CA ARG A 29 -6.91 -2.21 7.98
C ARG A 29 -8.29 -2.23 8.66
N THR A 30 -8.45 -1.53 9.79
CA THR A 30 -9.81 -1.32 10.33
C THR A 30 -10.59 -0.40 9.41
N VAL A 31 -11.91 -0.58 9.29
CA VAL A 31 -12.77 0.30 8.47
C VAL A 31 -12.58 1.78 8.80
N SER A 32 -12.42 2.12 10.09
CA SER A 32 -12.12 3.49 10.53
C SER A 32 -10.78 4.00 9.96
N THR A 33 -9.72 3.20 10.00
CA THR A 33 -8.40 3.57 9.44
C THR A 33 -8.48 3.73 7.93
N LEU A 34 -9.13 2.80 7.22
CA LEU A 34 -9.28 2.84 5.77
C LEU A 34 -10.15 4.04 5.32
N PHE A 35 -11.27 4.30 6.00
CA PHE A 35 -12.16 5.42 5.69
C PHE A 35 -11.43 6.77 5.79
N TRP A 36 -10.74 7.01 6.89
CA TRP A 36 -10.02 8.27 7.08
C TRP A 36 -8.79 8.37 6.17
N ALA A 37 -8.10 7.26 5.89
CA ALA A 37 -7.02 7.25 4.91
C ALA A 37 -7.51 7.63 3.50
N MET A 38 -8.73 7.21 3.12
CA MET A 38 -9.41 7.63 1.90
C MET A 38 -9.74 9.13 1.93
N ARG A 39 -10.39 9.64 2.99
CA ARG A 39 -10.67 11.08 3.18
C ARG A 39 -9.42 11.96 3.20
N TYR A 40 -8.30 11.42 3.67
CA TYR A 40 -7.01 12.10 3.73
C TYR A 40 -6.20 11.99 2.41
N GLY A 41 -6.67 11.23 1.40
CA GLY A 41 -5.92 11.04 0.15
C GLY A 41 -4.57 10.31 0.34
N ILE A 42 -4.47 9.46 1.36
CA ILE A 42 -3.26 8.69 1.71
C ILE A 42 -3.48 7.17 1.74
N LEU A 43 -4.67 6.68 1.33
CA LEU A 43 -5.04 5.27 1.33
C LEU A 43 -4.02 4.36 0.59
N GLN A 44 -3.34 4.90 -0.42
CA GLN A 44 -2.27 4.25 -1.18
C GLN A 44 -1.06 3.85 -0.31
N TYR A 45 -0.81 4.55 0.81
CA TYR A 45 0.23 4.21 1.79
C TYR A 45 -0.18 3.06 2.75
N SER A 46 -1.34 2.43 2.55
CA SER A 46 -1.81 1.32 3.38
C SER A 46 -0.82 0.15 3.37
N ALA A 47 -0.25 -0.11 4.54
CA ALA A 47 0.66 -1.21 4.82
C ALA A 47 2.01 -1.19 4.10
N ILE A 48 2.47 -0.01 3.65
CA ILE A 48 3.77 0.17 2.98
C ILE A 48 4.96 0.07 3.95
N LEU A 49 4.82 0.50 5.21
CA LEU A 49 5.92 0.59 6.17
C LEU A 49 5.80 -0.43 7.33
N LYS A 50 5.26 -1.63 7.07
CA LYS A 50 5.09 -2.71 8.08
C LYS A 50 6.36 -3.06 8.86
N THR A 51 7.53 -2.94 8.23
CA THR A 51 8.84 -3.32 8.78
C THR A 51 9.60 -2.15 9.42
N TYR A 52 9.04 -0.95 9.42
CA TYR A 52 9.69 0.26 9.97
C TYR A 52 9.29 0.51 11.42
N ASP A 53 10.24 1.02 12.21
CA ASP A 53 9.89 1.60 13.50
C ASP A 53 9.14 2.94 13.32
N LEU A 54 7.83 2.89 13.56
CA LEU A 54 6.97 4.07 13.59
C LEU A 54 6.71 4.59 15.02
N ASN A 55 7.38 4.09 16.06
CA ASN A 55 7.16 4.57 17.44
C ASN A 55 7.58 6.04 17.60
N SER A 56 8.69 6.42 16.99
CA SER A 56 9.21 7.79 16.89
C SER A 56 8.39 8.72 15.96
N ILE A 57 7.11 8.41 15.70
CA ILE A 57 6.17 9.35 15.04
C ILE A 57 5.74 10.49 15.97
N ASN A 58 5.64 10.19 17.28
CA ASN A 58 5.24 11.16 18.30
C ASN A 58 6.32 12.21 18.55
N ASP A 59 7.58 11.91 18.27
CA ASP A 59 8.68 12.87 18.42
C ASP A 59 8.80 13.74 17.15
N ALA A 60 8.64 13.14 15.96
CA ALA A 60 8.55 13.88 14.71
C ALA A 60 7.43 14.94 14.72
N ILE A 61 6.24 14.67 15.29
CA ILE A 61 5.19 15.69 15.40
C ILE A 61 5.55 16.80 16.41
N LYS A 62 6.25 16.49 17.51
CA LYS A 62 6.73 17.51 18.46
C LYS A 62 7.75 18.44 17.78
N GLU A 63 8.70 17.89 17.02
CA GLU A 63 9.66 18.68 16.25
C GLU A 63 8.96 19.63 15.27
N LEU A 64 7.98 19.13 14.50
CA LEU A 64 7.20 19.96 13.58
C LEU A 64 6.44 21.09 14.30
N ILE A 65 5.99 20.89 15.54
CA ILE A 65 5.34 21.93 16.35
C ILE A 65 6.36 22.96 16.86
N VAL A 66 7.51 22.50 17.38
CA VAL A 66 8.59 23.38 17.86
C VAL A 66 9.14 24.26 16.72
N GLU A 67 9.24 23.71 15.51
CA GLU A 67 9.63 24.47 14.30
C GLU A 67 8.52 25.38 13.77
N GLY A 68 7.30 25.34 14.33
CA GLY A 68 6.14 26.10 13.87
C GLY A 68 5.58 25.65 12.53
N LEU A 69 5.88 24.42 12.09
CA LEU A 69 5.39 23.81 10.85
C LEU A 69 4.04 23.13 11.05
N ALA A 70 3.76 22.59 12.24
CA ALA A 70 2.48 22.02 12.61
C ALA A 70 1.90 22.72 13.85
N LYS A 71 0.58 22.62 14.00
CA LYS A 71 -0.15 22.98 15.22
C LYS A 71 -1.04 21.81 15.63
N GLN A 72 -1.24 21.67 16.93
CA GLN A 72 -2.25 20.77 17.49
C GLN A 72 -3.64 21.43 17.36
N VAL A 73 -4.65 20.64 17.04
CA VAL A 73 -6.06 21.08 16.88
C VAL A 73 -6.92 20.52 18.02
N ASP A 74 -6.73 19.24 18.36
CA ASP A 74 -7.28 18.59 19.54
C ASP A 74 -6.26 17.59 20.13
N GLU A 75 -6.63 16.78 21.11
CA GLU A 75 -5.76 15.77 21.75
C GLU A 75 -5.04 14.83 20.74
N PHE A 76 -5.64 14.55 19.58
CA PHE A 76 -5.18 13.55 18.61
C PHE A 76 -4.94 14.09 17.19
N GLN A 77 -5.46 15.29 16.87
CA GLN A 77 -5.44 15.89 15.54
C GLN A 77 -4.44 17.04 15.42
N TYR A 78 -3.75 17.06 14.29
CA TYR A 78 -2.73 18.05 13.97
C TYR A 78 -2.90 18.56 12.53
N GLN A 79 -2.55 19.82 12.31
CA GLN A 79 -2.71 20.52 11.04
C GLN A 79 -1.43 21.30 10.74
N LEU A 80 -1.06 21.43 9.46
CA LEU A 80 0.06 22.28 9.07
C LEU A 80 -0.29 23.76 9.26
N THR A 81 0.73 24.55 9.63
CA THR A 81 0.67 26.00 9.54
C THR A 81 0.94 26.45 8.09
N ILE A 82 0.82 27.75 7.81
CA ILE A 82 1.24 28.32 6.51
C ILE A 82 2.73 28.03 6.26
N LYS A 83 3.59 28.16 7.29
CA LYS A 83 5.01 27.81 7.23
C LYS A 83 5.21 26.31 6.94
N GLY A 84 4.40 25.45 7.55
CA GLY A 84 4.38 24.01 7.29
C GLY A 84 3.99 23.67 5.85
N GLN A 85 3.00 24.36 5.29
CA GLN A 85 2.59 24.17 3.90
C GLN A 85 3.71 24.56 2.92
N ILE A 86 4.34 25.73 3.12
CA ILE A 86 5.47 26.17 2.29
C ILE A 86 6.63 25.17 2.36
N LYS A 87 6.98 24.70 3.56
CA LYS A 87 8.03 23.69 3.73
C LYS A 87 7.61 22.34 3.09
N LYS A 88 6.34 21.95 3.19
CA LYS A 88 5.81 20.73 2.56
C LYS A 88 5.98 20.78 1.05
N ASP A 89 5.66 21.90 0.40
CA ASP A 89 5.74 22.00 -1.05
C ASP A 89 7.20 22.00 -1.54
N SER A 90 8.12 22.67 -0.84
CA SER A 90 9.57 22.54 -1.09
C SER A 90 10.11 21.11 -0.86
N VAL A 91 9.56 20.38 0.13
CA VAL A 91 9.92 18.97 0.37
C VAL A 91 9.40 18.07 -0.76
N LYS A 92 8.21 18.31 -1.33
CA LYS A 92 7.70 17.51 -2.47
C LYS A 92 8.60 17.55 -3.71
N GLU A 93 9.32 18.65 -3.92
CA GLU A 93 10.22 18.83 -5.08
C GLU A 93 11.53 18.03 -4.95
N SER A 94 11.92 17.69 -3.72
CA SER A 94 13.22 17.10 -3.39
C SER A 94 13.12 15.67 -2.84
N PHE A 95 12.07 15.36 -2.09
CA PHE A 95 11.85 14.07 -1.45
C PHE A 95 11.23 13.07 -2.44
N TYR A 96 11.78 11.86 -2.52
CA TYR A 96 11.20 10.84 -3.39
C TYR A 96 9.83 10.35 -2.88
N ILE A 97 8.76 10.65 -3.63
CA ILE A 97 7.40 10.21 -3.34
C ILE A 97 7.11 8.88 -4.07
N LEU A 98 6.60 7.91 -3.31
CA LEU A 98 6.16 6.59 -3.79
C LEU A 98 5.21 6.70 -4.99
N GLN A 99 5.59 6.07 -6.10
CA GLN A 99 4.95 6.14 -7.41
C GLN A 99 3.99 4.96 -7.65
N ASN A 100 4.40 3.74 -7.32
CA ASN A 100 3.70 2.49 -7.68
C ASN A 100 2.75 1.98 -6.60
N ALA A 101 2.07 2.92 -5.93
CA ALA A 101 1.12 2.63 -4.86
C ALA A 101 -0.25 2.21 -5.43
N SER A 102 -0.38 0.95 -5.84
CA SER A 102 -1.64 0.39 -6.37
C SER A 102 -2.77 0.44 -5.34
N TYR A 103 -3.99 0.82 -5.74
CA TYR A 103 -5.19 0.67 -4.90
C TYR A 103 -5.76 -0.76 -4.90
N GLN A 104 -5.37 -1.59 -5.87
CA GLN A 104 -5.92 -2.93 -6.06
C GLN A 104 -5.07 -4.02 -5.42
N TYR A 105 -3.74 -3.87 -5.48
CA TYR A 105 -2.79 -4.91 -5.09
C TYR A 105 -1.85 -4.50 -3.94
N ASP A 106 -1.52 -5.47 -3.10
CA ASP A 106 -0.33 -5.46 -2.25
C ASP A 106 0.79 -6.27 -2.94
N TYR A 107 2.01 -5.77 -2.81
CA TYR A 107 3.23 -6.47 -3.24
C TYR A 107 4.10 -6.76 -2.02
N ASP A 108 4.47 -8.03 -1.84
CA ASP A 108 5.50 -8.43 -0.88
C ASP A 108 6.88 -8.32 -1.56
N VAL A 109 7.34 -7.08 -1.64
CA VAL A 109 8.63 -6.72 -2.24
C VAL A 109 9.79 -7.40 -1.51
N ASN A 110 9.70 -7.60 -0.19
CA ASN A 110 10.78 -8.24 0.57
C ASN A 110 10.94 -9.72 0.18
N GLU A 111 9.82 -10.44 0.11
CA GLU A 111 9.78 -11.84 -0.32
C GLU A 111 10.27 -11.99 -1.77
N PHE A 112 9.78 -11.14 -2.68
CA PHE A 112 10.24 -11.14 -4.08
C PHE A 112 11.74 -10.84 -4.19
N LYS A 113 12.22 -9.75 -3.56
CA LYS A 113 13.63 -9.34 -3.54
C LYS A 113 14.54 -10.47 -3.05
N ALA A 114 14.23 -11.08 -1.92
CA ALA A 114 15.05 -12.18 -1.39
C ALA A 114 15.10 -13.38 -2.36
N ARG A 115 13.98 -13.70 -3.01
CA ARG A 115 13.85 -14.81 -3.96
C ARG A 115 14.57 -14.55 -5.29
N ILE A 116 14.41 -13.36 -5.88
CA ILE A 116 15.05 -13.01 -7.16
C ILE A 116 16.56 -12.80 -7.00
N LEU A 117 17.02 -12.23 -5.88
CA LEU A 117 18.45 -12.11 -5.60
C LEU A 117 19.12 -13.49 -5.38
N LEU A 118 18.45 -14.44 -4.73
CA LEU A 118 18.95 -15.82 -4.65
C LEU A 118 19.01 -16.49 -6.03
N ALA A 119 18.02 -16.25 -6.89
CA ALA A 119 18.00 -16.78 -8.25
C ALA A 119 19.17 -16.23 -9.09
N ILE A 120 19.41 -14.92 -9.05
CA ILE A 120 20.53 -14.25 -9.73
C ILE A 120 21.86 -14.77 -9.21
N GLN A 121 22.06 -14.83 -7.88
CA GLN A 121 23.30 -15.35 -7.29
C GLN A 121 23.53 -16.82 -7.70
N SER A 122 22.49 -17.65 -7.67
CA SER A 122 22.59 -19.07 -8.03
C SER A 122 23.04 -19.30 -9.48
N VAL A 123 22.59 -18.43 -10.41
CA VAL A 123 22.98 -18.48 -11.82
C VAL A 123 24.38 -17.92 -12.04
N SER A 124 24.74 -16.84 -11.33
CA SER A 124 26.09 -16.27 -11.36
C SER A 124 27.13 -17.25 -10.82
N GLU A 125 26.94 -17.82 -9.63
CA GLU A 125 27.89 -18.80 -9.07
C GLU A 125 27.99 -20.07 -9.95
N TYR A 126 26.88 -20.46 -10.59
CA TYR A 126 26.87 -21.58 -11.55
C TYR A 126 27.71 -21.30 -12.80
N SER A 127 27.70 -20.08 -13.37
CA SER A 127 28.51 -19.76 -14.56
C SER A 127 30.02 -19.80 -14.27
N TYR A 128 30.42 -19.46 -13.04
CA TYR A 128 31.79 -19.63 -12.53
C TYR A 128 32.09 -21.03 -11.97
N GLN A 129 31.17 -21.98 -12.12
CA GLN A 129 31.24 -23.35 -11.59
C GLN A 129 31.40 -23.47 -10.06
N ASN A 130 31.17 -22.38 -9.33
CA ASN A 130 31.25 -22.35 -7.88
C ASN A 130 30.04 -23.05 -7.24
N LYS A 131 30.32 -24.03 -6.38
CA LYS A 131 29.32 -24.79 -5.62
C LYS A 131 29.34 -24.46 -4.12
N ASN A 132 30.32 -23.69 -3.68
CA ASN A 132 30.62 -23.42 -2.28
C ASN A 132 30.52 -21.90 -2.04
N TYR A 133 29.29 -21.40 -1.97
CA TYR A 133 28.99 -20.00 -1.68
C TYR A 133 27.97 -19.89 -0.55
N TYR A 134 27.87 -18.70 0.05
CA TYR A 134 26.84 -18.39 1.03
C TYR A 134 25.61 -17.82 0.30
N PRO A 135 24.48 -18.56 0.23
CA PRO A 135 23.31 -18.11 -0.50
C PRO A 135 22.62 -16.93 0.18
N VAL A 136 22.01 -16.03 -0.60
CA VAL A 136 21.10 -14.99 -0.12
C VAL A 136 20.08 -15.60 0.85
N LYS A 137 19.99 -15.02 2.06
CA LYS A 137 19.07 -15.49 3.08
C LYS A 137 17.63 -15.24 2.65
N THR A 138 16.86 -16.32 2.54
CA THR A 138 15.43 -16.32 2.25
C THR A 138 14.74 -17.41 3.06
N ASP A 139 13.41 -17.52 2.97
CA ASP A 139 12.67 -18.59 3.63
C ASP A 139 12.79 -19.95 2.89
N MET A 140 12.36 -21.03 3.52
CA MET A 140 12.47 -22.38 2.93
C MET A 140 11.64 -22.53 1.64
N LYS A 141 10.51 -21.81 1.54
CA LYS A 141 9.59 -21.88 0.41
C LYS A 141 10.19 -21.20 -0.82
N SER A 142 10.71 -19.98 -0.67
CA SER A 142 11.46 -19.25 -1.68
C SER A 142 12.71 -20.02 -2.14
N ALA A 143 13.49 -20.58 -1.22
CA ALA A 143 14.64 -21.41 -1.57
C ALA A 143 14.24 -22.64 -2.43
N MET A 144 13.11 -23.29 -2.10
CA MET A 144 12.57 -24.41 -2.90
C MET A 144 12.05 -23.97 -4.28
N ILE A 145 11.39 -22.80 -4.37
CA ILE A 145 10.93 -22.21 -5.64
C ILE A 145 12.13 -21.95 -6.56
N VAL A 146 13.16 -21.23 -6.08
CA VAL A 146 14.37 -20.93 -6.85
C VAL A 146 15.08 -22.21 -7.26
N LYS A 147 15.23 -23.19 -6.37
CA LYS A 147 15.86 -24.47 -6.70
C LYS A 147 15.13 -25.23 -7.81
N ARG A 148 13.79 -25.27 -7.77
CA ARG A 148 12.99 -25.91 -8.84
C ARG A 148 13.15 -25.17 -10.17
N TRP A 149 12.99 -23.85 -10.14
CA TRP A 149 13.16 -22.97 -11.32
C TRP A 149 14.53 -23.13 -11.97
N PHE A 150 15.60 -23.12 -11.18
CA PHE A 150 16.97 -23.28 -11.67
C PHE A 150 17.19 -24.64 -12.32
N ILE A 151 16.69 -25.73 -11.71
CA ILE A 151 16.82 -27.09 -12.27
C ILE A 151 16.06 -27.20 -13.61
N GLN A 152 14.89 -26.58 -13.73
CA GLN A 152 14.07 -26.64 -14.95
C GLN A 152 14.73 -25.93 -16.14
N ASN A 153 15.40 -24.80 -15.91
CA ASN A 153 15.98 -23.97 -16.99
C ASN A 153 17.50 -24.18 -17.18
N LYS A 154 18.13 -25.07 -16.41
CA LYS A 154 19.59 -25.17 -16.21
C LYS A 154 20.47 -25.15 -17.48
N ALA A 155 19.97 -25.67 -18.60
CA ALA A 155 20.74 -25.79 -19.84
C ALA A 155 21.15 -24.43 -20.44
N GLU A 156 20.26 -23.43 -20.38
CA GLU A 156 20.46 -22.12 -21.02
C GLU A 156 20.32 -20.95 -20.03
N ILE A 157 20.11 -21.23 -18.74
CA ILE A 157 19.73 -20.23 -17.74
C ILE A 157 20.68 -19.03 -17.62
N VAL A 158 21.97 -19.20 -17.89
CA VAL A 158 22.97 -18.12 -17.80
C VAL A 158 22.66 -17.04 -18.83
N SER A 159 22.61 -17.39 -20.11
CA SER A 159 22.33 -16.44 -21.20
C SER A 159 20.88 -15.97 -21.22
N GLN A 160 19.93 -16.85 -20.86
CA GLN A 160 18.51 -16.46 -20.76
C GLN A 160 18.29 -15.41 -19.67
N LEU A 161 18.86 -15.59 -18.47
CA LEU A 161 18.73 -14.62 -17.38
C LEU A 161 19.46 -13.30 -17.69
N GLU A 162 20.67 -13.37 -18.24
CA GLU A 162 21.44 -12.19 -18.64
C GLU A 162 20.66 -11.33 -19.66
N ASN A 163 20.11 -11.96 -20.70
CA ASN A 163 19.29 -11.29 -21.70
C ASN A 163 18.00 -10.71 -21.09
N TYR A 164 17.32 -11.44 -20.20
CA TYR A 164 16.09 -10.98 -19.55
C TYR A 164 16.33 -9.75 -18.67
N LEU A 165 17.36 -9.78 -17.83
CA LEU A 165 17.74 -8.66 -16.97
C LEU A 165 18.19 -7.46 -17.79
N THR A 166 18.98 -7.67 -18.85
CA THR A 166 19.42 -6.60 -19.75
C THR A 166 18.24 -5.96 -20.48
N LYS A 167 17.29 -6.76 -20.99
CA LYS A 167 16.06 -6.30 -21.64
C LYS A 167 15.22 -5.42 -20.68
N TYR A 168 15.06 -5.83 -19.43
CA TYR A 168 14.32 -5.04 -18.43
C TYR A 168 15.06 -3.75 -18.04
N LEU A 169 16.34 -3.85 -17.64
CA LEU A 169 17.11 -2.72 -17.11
C LEU A 169 17.37 -1.62 -18.15
N THR A 170 17.39 -1.94 -19.44
CA THR A 170 17.51 -0.96 -20.53
C THR A 170 16.20 -0.26 -20.90
N GLN A 171 15.04 -0.70 -20.36
CA GLN A 171 13.73 -0.10 -20.62
C GLN A 171 13.23 0.83 -19.50
N VAL A 172 13.84 0.79 -18.32
CA VAL A 172 13.47 1.62 -17.17
C VAL A 172 14.44 2.80 -17.00
N ASP A 173 13.99 3.84 -16.28
CA ASP A 173 14.83 5.00 -15.94
C ASP A 173 16.14 4.57 -15.26
N GLU A 174 17.25 5.23 -15.61
CA GLU A 174 18.60 4.86 -15.16
C GLU A 174 18.72 4.80 -13.62
N LYS A 175 18.02 5.67 -12.89
CA LYS A 175 18.06 5.65 -11.41
C LYS A 175 17.33 4.42 -10.88
N LYS A 176 16.19 4.05 -11.46
CA LYS A 176 15.46 2.82 -11.13
C LYS A 176 16.29 1.58 -11.49
N ALA A 177 16.90 1.56 -12.67
CA ALA A 177 17.80 0.49 -13.11
C ALA A 177 18.96 0.30 -12.11
N ASN A 178 19.67 1.38 -11.79
CA ASN A 178 20.82 1.37 -10.88
C ASN A 178 20.46 0.90 -9.48
N ILE A 179 19.31 1.32 -8.92
CA ILE A 179 18.85 0.86 -7.61
C ILE A 179 18.65 -0.66 -7.59
N ILE A 180 18.06 -1.23 -8.63
CA ILE A 180 17.82 -2.69 -8.71
C ILE A 180 19.13 -3.45 -8.99
N ALA A 181 19.94 -2.97 -9.94
CA ALA A 181 21.21 -3.59 -10.32
C ALA A 181 22.24 -3.58 -9.17
N GLN A 182 22.37 -2.47 -8.43
CA GLN A 182 23.31 -2.37 -7.30
C GLN A 182 22.97 -3.30 -6.13
N GLN A 183 21.73 -3.82 -6.04
CA GLN A 183 21.34 -4.83 -5.05
C GLN A 183 21.69 -6.26 -5.47
N MET A 184 22.06 -6.50 -6.73
CA MET A 184 22.35 -7.84 -7.24
C MET A 184 23.61 -8.43 -6.58
N ILE A 185 23.56 -9.74 -6.30
CA ILE A 185 24.63 -10.49 -5.64
C ILE A 185 25.02 -11.63 -6.58
N GLY A 186 26.31 -11.91 -6.70
CA GLY A 186 26.85 -12.93 -7.60
C GLY A 186 28.27 -13.32 -7.22
N HIS A 187 28.93 -14.05 -8.11
CA HIS A 187 30.32 -14.47 -7.93
C HIS A 187 31.23 -13.25 -7.72
N ASP A 188 31.94 -13.19 -6.59
CA ASP A 188 32.76 -12.07 -6.13
C ASP A 188 32.09 -10.68 -6.09
N VAL A 189 30.75 -10.60 -6.21
CA VAL A 189 29.97 -9.35 -6.23
C VAL A 189 29.01 -9.27 -5.04
N TYR A 190 29.24 -8.29 -4.17
CA TYR A 190 28.40 -7.99 -3.02
C TYR A 190 27.41 -6.86 -3.33
N GLY A 191 26.13 -7.21 -3.39
CA GLY A 191 25.03 -6.24 -3.56
C GLY A 191 24.87 -5.31 -2.37
N MET A 192 24.52 -4.06 -2.66
CA MET A 192 24.29 -3.00 -1.68
C MET A 192 22.99 -3.20 -0.91
N THR A 193 23.02 -2.91 0.40
CA THR A 193 21.81 -2.79 1.21
C THR A 193 21.10 -1.45 0.94
N THR A 194 19.80 -1.39 1.21
CA THR A 194 18.99 -0.15 1.13
C THR A 194 19.58 1.01 1.95
N GLY A 195 20.30 0.69 3.05
CA GLY A 195 21.04 1.68 3.83
C GLY A 195 22.24 2.25 3.07
N GLN A 196 23.07 1.40 2.48
CA GLN A 196 24.21 1.81 1.67
C GLN A 196 23.77 2.58 0.41
N LEU A 197 22.63 2.24 -0.19
CA LEU A 197 22.02 3.00 -1.28
C LEU A 197 21.58 4.40 -0.83
N ALA A 198 20.97 4.51 0.36
CA ALA A 198 20.60 5.81 0.93
C ALA A 198 21.83 6.70 1.16
N ASP A 199 22.89 6.12 1.72
CA ASP A 199 24.15 6.81 2.02
C ASP A 199 24.88 7.22 0.72
N SER A 200 24.95 6.35 -0.31
CA SER A 200 25.61 6.67 -1.59
C SER A 200 24.86 7.71 -2.43
N MET A 201 23.54 7.76 -2.32
CA MET A 201 22.69 8.74 -3.01
C MET A 201 22.47 10.02 -2.20
N ASN A 202 22.94 10.07 -0.94
CA ASN A 202 22.72 11.15 0.02
C ASN A 202 21.22 11.50 0.21
N ILE A 203 20.38 10.46 0.35
CA ILE A 203 18.93 10.55 0.58
C ILE A 203 18.55 9.87 1.90
N SER A 204 17.33 10.10 2.39
CA SER A 204 16.89 9.43 3.61
C SER A 204 16.58 7.94 3.39
N LYS A 205 16.72 7.14 4.45
CA LYS A 205 16.43 5.69 4.45
C LYS A 205 14.97 5.32 4.10
N VAL A 206 14.06 6.29 4.05
CA VAL A 206 12.67 6.05 3.63
C VAL A 206 12.47 6.37 2.15
N GLU A 207 13.22 7.33 1.60
CA GLU A 207 13.25 7.59 0.16
C GLU A 207 13.91 6.43 -0.57
N ALA A 208 15.09 5.98 -0.13
CA ALA A 208 15.76 4.81 -0.69
C ALA A 208 14.86 3.56 -0.69
N PHE A 209 14.05 3.40 0.36
CA PHE A 209 13.05 2.32 0.43
C PHE A 209 11.86 2.52 -0.51
N PHE A 210 11.33 3.74 -0.67
CA PHE A 210 10.28 4.00 -1.66
C PHE A 210 10.79 3.78 -3.09
N MET A 211 12.01 4.21 -3.41
CA MET A 211 12.62 3.97 -4.73
C MET A 211 12.88 2.48 -4.97
N GLU A 212 13.37 1.76 -3.94
CA GLU A 212 13.53 0.30 -3.98
C GLU A 212 12.17 -0.41 -4.16
N TYR A 213 11.15 -0.02 -3.40
CA TYR A 213 9.80 -0.57 -3.49
C TYR A 213 9.23 -0.38 -4.89
N ASP A 214 9.29 0.85 -5.42
CA ASP A 214 8.78 1.16 -6.75
C ASP A 214 9.53 0.38 -7.84
N GLY A 215 10.85 0.27 -7.77
CA GLY A 215 11.66 -0.48 -8.74
C GLY A 215 11.39 -1.99 -8.72
N TRP A 216 11.17 -2.60 -7.55
CA TRP A 216 10.78 -4.01 -7.46
C TRP A 216 9.34 -4.24 -7.89
N VAL A 217 8.42 -3.30 -7.62
CA VAL A 217 7.03 -3.38 -8.11
C VAL A 217 6.97 -3.20 -9.63
N ASP A 218 7.78 -2.29 -10.20
CA ASP A 218 7.97 -2.19 -11.66
C ASP A 218 8.45 -3.52 -12.23
N PHE A 219 9.45 -4.17 -11.61
CA PHE A 219 9.97 -5.44 -12.11
C PHE A 219 8.97 -6.60 -11.97
N ILE A 220 8.22 -6.69 -10.87
CA ILE A 220 7.13 -7.65 -10.71
C ILE A 220 6.08 -7.44 -11.81
N ASN A 221 5.68 -6.20 -12.08
CA ASN A 221 4.69 -5.91 -13.11
C ASN A 221 5.23 -6.14 -14.53
N TYR A 222 6.52 -5.92 -14.77
CA TYR A 222 7.17 -6.32 -16.01
C TYR A 222 7.05 -7.83 -16.24
N ILE A 223 7.46 -8.66 -15.26
CA ILE A 223 7.37 -10.14 -15.36
C ILE A 223 5.93 -10.63 -15.56
N ILE A 224 4.93 -9.93 -15.01
CA ILE A 224 3.51 -10.29 -15.14
C ILE A 224 2.95 -10.01 -16.54
N ASN A 225 3.53 -9.06 -17.27
CA ASN A 225 3.05 -8.62 -18.59
C ASN A 225 4.02 -8.98 -19.74
N ASP A 226 5.16 -9.62 -19.46
CA ASP A 226 6.07 -10.14 -20.49
C ASP A 226 5.58 -11.52 -20.99
N ASP A 227 5.71 -11.77 -22.28
CA ASP A 227 5.37 -13.08 -22.87
C ASP A 227 6.39 -14.15 -22.44
N ASP A 228 7.64 -13.75 -22.18
CA ASP A 228 8.68 -14.64 -21.66
C ASP A 228 8.42 -14.99 -20.18
N GLN A 229 8.01 -16.24 -19.96
CA GLN A 229 7.65 -16.79 -18.66
C GLN A 229 8.85 -17.19 -17.79
N LEU A 230 10.10 -16.94 -18.21
CA LEU A 230 11.32 -17.36 -17.50
C LEU A 230 11.28 -17.06 -15.99
N LEU A 231 10.90 -15.83 -15.60
CA LEU A 231 10.86 -15.41 -14.19
C LEU A 231 9.48 -15.56 -13.53
N PHE A 232 8.44 -15.96 -14.28
CA PHE A 232 7.07 -16.09 -13.75
C PHE A 232 6.96 -17.02 -12.53
N PRO A 233 7.68 -18.17 -12.43
CA PRO A 233 7.67 -19.00 -11.23
C PRO A 233 8.18 -18.28 -9.96
N LEU A 234 8.98 -17.22 -10.10
CA LEU A 234 9.57 -16.49 -8.97
C LEU A 234 8.61 -15.43 -8.40
N ILE A 235 7.65 -14.91 -9.15
CA ILE A 235 6.68 -13.92 -8.62
C ILE A 235 5.49 -14.54 -7.87
N ASN A 236 5.37 -15.87 -7.83
CA ASN A 236 4.37 -16.59 -7.04
C ASN A 236 2.95 -15.99 -7.17
N ASP A 237 2.19 -15.59 -6.14
CA ASP A 237 2.35 -15.44 -4.67
C ASP A 237 2.96 -14.18 -4.02
N VAL A 238 3.72 -13.31 -4.71
CA VAL A 238 4.22 -12.04 -4.15
C VAL A 238 3.28 -10.87 -4.37
N ARG A 239 2.25 -11.02 -5.22
CA ARG A 239 1.19 -10.03 -5.45
C ARG A 239 -0.16 -10.57 -4.98
N THR A 240 -0.82 -9.84 -4.08
CA THR A 240 -2.15 -10.19 -3.53
C THR A 240 -3.13 -9.01 -3.67
N LEU A 241 -4.43 -9.24 -3.53
CA LEU A 241 -5.42 -8.15 -3.53
C LEU A 241 -5.40 -7.41 -2.18
N LYS A 242 -5.50 -6.07 -2.19
CA LYS A 242 -5.57 -5.28 -0.94
C LYS A 242 -6.80 -5.59 -0.09
N MET A 243 -7.90 -5.93 -0.75
CA MET A 243 -9.17 -6.32 -0.15
C MET A 243 -9.05 -7.71 0.49
N ASN A 244 -9.51 -7.85 1.74
CA ASN A 244 -9.55 -9.13 2.45
C ASN A 244 -10.34 -10.18 1.64
N HIS A 245 -9.80 -11.40 1.55
CA HIS A 245 -10.44 -12.55 0.90
C HIS A 245 -11.90 -12.78 1.36
N HIS A 246 -12.16 -12.65 2.66
CA HIS A 246 -13.51 -12.81 3.24
C HIS A 246 -14.44 -11.65 2.85
N ALA A 247 -13.89 -10.45 2.68
CA ALA A 247 -14.64 -9.29 2.19
C ALA A 247 -15.00 -9.45 0.70
N ILE A 248 -14.09 -10.00 -0.11
CA ILE A 248 -14.35 -10.38 -1.51
C ILE A 248 -15.43 -11.47 -1.59
N GLN A 249 -15.41 -12.50 -0.74
CA GLN A 249 -16.46 -13.52 -0.68
C GLN A 249 -17.82 -12.95 -0.29
N THR A 250 -17.85 -12.08 0.73
CA THR A 250 -19.06 -11.35 1.17
C THR A 250 -19.64 -10.53 0.03
N TYR A 251 -18.79 -9.75 -0.64
CA TYR A 251 -19.16 -8.92 -1.78
C TYR A 251 -19.70 -9.75 -2.96
N LYS A 252 -19.08 -10.89 -3.27
CA LYS A 252 -19.57 -11.82 -4.31
C LYS A 252 -21.00 -12.29 -4.03
N GLN A 253 -21.33 -12.69 -2.80
CA GLN A 253 -22.71 -13.09 -2.48
C GLN A 253 -23.70 -11.91 -2.51
N PHE A 254 -23.26 -10.73 -2.07
CA PHE A 254 -24.06 -9.50 -2.06
C PHE A 254 -24.43 -9.00 -3.47
N VAL A 255 -23.48 -8.99 -4.41
CA VAL A 255 -23.80 -8.62 -5.81
C VAL A 255 -24.76 -9.62 -6.44
N SER A 256 -24.62 -10.90 -6.13
CA SER A 256 -25.52 -11.99 -6.57
C SER A 256 -26.93 -11.94 -5.96
N GLY A 257 -27.24 -10.98 -5.08
CA GLY A 257 -28.60 -10.72 -4.61
C GLY A 257 -29.00 -11.35 -3.27
N ASN A 258 -28.05 -11.96 -2.54
CA ASN A 258 -28.31 -12.47 -1.19
C ASN A 258 -28.51 -11.30 -0.20
N THR A 259 -29.41 -11.47 0.78
CA THR A 259 -29.56 -10.54 1.91
C THR A 259 -28.38 -10.63 2.88
N LEU A 260 -28.15 -9.60 3.69
CA LEU A 260 -26.99 -9.59 4.60
C LEU A 260 -27.04 -10.74 5.61
N ASP A 261 -28.23 -11.13 6.08
CA ASP A 261 -28.44 -12.27 6.98
C ASP A 261 -28.23 -13.63 6.28
N GLN A 262 -28.63 -13.76 5.01
CA GLN A 262 -28.29 -14.94 4.21
C GLN A 262 -26.77 -15.08 4.06
N ILE A 263 -26.05 -14.00 3.78
CA ILE A 263 -24.59 -14.02 3.64
C ILE A 263 -23.92 -14.35 4.99
N ALA A 264 -24.41 -13.78 6.09
CA ALA A 264 -23.94 -14.06 7.44
C ALA A 264 -24.06 -15.55 7.78
N ASN A 265 -25.21 -16.17 7.49
CA ASN A 265 -25.46 -17.59 7.67
C ASN A 265 -24.59 -18.45 6.74
N ASN A 266 -24.54 -18.13 5.44
CA ASN A 266 -23.77 -18.87 4.44
C ASN A 266 -22.25 -18.87 4.70
N LEU A 267 -21.72 -17.78 5.25
CA LEU A 267 -20.29 -17.64 5.59
C LEU A 267 -19.99 -17.96 7.06
N ASN A 268 -20.99 -18.30 7.87
CA ASN A 268 -20.89 -18.55 9.31
C ASN A 268 -20.16 -17.42 10.08
N VAL A 269 -20.56 -16.17 9.84
CA VAL A 269 -20.03 -14.97 10.50
C VAL A 269 -21.14 -14.03 10.96
N LYS A 270 -20.84 -13.13 11.90
CA LYS A 270 -21.82 -12.17 12.42
C LYS A 270 -22.22 -11.15 11.36
N LEU A 271 -23.47 -10.66 11.41
CA LEU A 271 -23.96 -9.56 10.57
C LEU A 271 -23.07 -8.30 10.67
N SER A 272 -22.46 -8.03 11.83
CA SER A 272 -21.48 -6.95 12.01
C SER A 272 -20.25 -7.14 11.11
N THR A 273 -19.75 -8.37 10.96
CA THR A 273 -18.60 -8.71 10.11
C THR A 273 -18.95 -8.56 8.64
N ILE A 274 -20.16 -8.95 8.22
CA ILE A 274 -20.68 -8.70 6.86
C ILE A 274 -20.73 -7.19 6.56
N ARG A 275 -21.18 -6.37 7.52
CA ARG A 275 -21.19 -4.91 7.38
C ARG A 275 -19.78 -4.34 7.27
N GLU A 276 -18.83 -4.79 8.10
CA GLU A 276 -17.42 -4.36 8.01
C GLU A 276 -16.77 -4.74 6.67
N HIS A 277 -17.00 -5.95 6.19
CA HIS A 277 -16.56 -6.42 4.87
C HIS A 277 -17.11 -5.53 3.73
N LEU A 278 -18.41 -5.22 3.74
CA LEU A 278 -19.00 -4.36 2.71
C LEU A 278 -18.49 -2.91 2.78
N LEU A 279 -18.18 -2.41 3.98
CA LEU A 279 -17.53 -1.10 4.15
C LEU A 279 -16.10 -1.08 3.61
N GLU A 280 -15.30 -2.12 3.88
CA GLU A 280 -13.96 -2.29 3.29
C GLU A 280 -14.03 -2.33 1.75
N MET A 281 -14.95 -3.11 1.20
CA MET A 281 -15.14 -3.23 -0.25
C MET A 281 -15.62 -1.93 -0.89
N ALA A 282 -16.53 -1.18 -0.24
CA ALA A 282 -16.95 0.15 -0.69
C ALA A 282 -15.78 1.15 -0.70
N ILE A 283 -14.82 1.06 0.23
CA ILE A 283 -13.64 1.93 0.24
C ILE A 283 -12.70 1.59 -0.92
N TRP A 284 -12.35 0.32 -1.12
CA TRP A 284 -11.36 -0.08 -2.14
C TRP A 284 -11.89 -0.06 -3.58
N LEU A 285 -13.15 -0.41 -3.81
CA LEU A 285 -13.71 -0.47 -5.16
C LEU A 285 -13.94 0.94 -5.76
N PRO A 286 -13.80 1.12 -7.09
CA PRO A 286 -14.30 2.30 -7.77
C PRO A 286 -15.78 2.54 -7.49
N GLU A 287 -16.23 3.81 -7.50
CA GLU A 287 -17.63 4.19 -7.29
C GLU A 287 -18.59 3.37 -8.18
N SER A 288 -18.29 3.28 -9.48
CA SER A 288 -19.06 2.55 -10.49
C SER A 288 -19.06 1.02 -10.32
N LYS A 289 -18.27 0.49 -9.37
CA LYS A 289 -18.17 -0.95 -9.11
C LYS A 289 -18.84 -1.39 -7.82
N PHE A 290 -19.34 -0.50 -6.96
CA PHE A 290 -20.04 -0.89 -5.73
C PHE A 290 -21.53 -0.46 -5.77
N PRO A 291 -22.51 -1.35 -5.52
CA PRO A 291 -23.93 -1.03 -5.69
C PRO A 291 -24.51 -0.36 -4.43
N TYR A 292 -24.17 0.92 -4.20
CA TYR A 292 -24.60 1.69 -3.01
C TYR A 292 -26.11 1.69 -2.77
N SER A 293 -26.92 1.74 -3.83
CA SER A 293 -28.40 1.73 -3.78
C SER A 293 -29.01 0.40 -3.30
N LYS A 294 -28.22 -0.68 -3.17
CA LYS A 294 -28.64 -1.92 -2.49
C LYS A 294 -28.54 -1.83 -0.96
N ILE A 295 -27.96 -0.76 -0.40
CA ILE A 295 -27.80 -0.54 1.04
C ILE A 295 -28.51 0.73 1.49
N VAL A 296 -28.29 1.84 0.79
CA VAL A 296 -28.92 3.13 1.12
C VAL A 296 -30.11 3.32 0.18
N SER A 297 -31.33 3.37 0.72
CA SER A 297 -32.52 3.58 -0.11
C SER A 297 -32.58 5.02 -0.62
N ALA A 298 -33.39 5.27 -1.66
CA ALA A 298 -33.62 6.63 -2.16
C ALA A 298 -34.34 7.54 -1.14
N GLU A 299 -34.92 6.99 -0.07
CA GLU A 299 -35.48 7.77 1.05
C GLU A 299 -34.41 8.12 2.08
N ASP A 300 -33.58 7.14 2.46
CA ASP A 300 -32.44 7.36 3.36
C ASP A 300 -31.44 8.33 2.74
N GLU A 301 -31.17 8.22 1.43
CA GLU A 301 -30.29 9.15 0.71
C GLU A 301 -30.84 10.58 0.75
N ARG A 302 -32.15 10.78 0.54
CA ARG A 302 -32.77 12.13 0.66
C ARG A 302 -32.66 12.68 2.07
N THR A 303 -32.89 11.84 3.08
CA THR A 303 -32.78 12.21 4.50
C THR A 303 -31.35 12.59 4.87
N LEU A 304 -30.37 11.80 4.42
CA LEU A 304 -28.95 12.06 4.62
C LEU A 304 -28.51 13.33 3.88
N ARG A 305 -28.96 13.56 2.64
CA ARG A 305 -28.70 14.81 1.91
C ARG A 305 -29.17 16.03 2.67
N GLN A 306 -30.43 16.03 3.13
CA GLN A 306 -31.00 17.14 3.90
C GLN A 306 -30.25 17.41 5.21
N ALA A 307 -29.77 16.37 5.89
CA ALA A 307 -29.05 16.49 7.16
C ALA A 307 -27.57 16.93 7.01
N PHE A 308 -26.95 16.66 5.86
CA PHE A 308 -25.48 16.70 5.75
C PHE A 308 -24.90 17.48 4.56
N ASP A 309 -25.63 17.74 3.47
CA ASP A 309 -25.04 18.31 2.25
C ASP A 309 -24.52 19.75 2.40
N ASN A 310 -24.93 20.46 3.46
CA ASN A 310 -24.49 21.83 3.77
C ASN A 310 -23.28 21.90 4.73
N GLN A 311 -22.64 20.77 5.07
CA GLN A 311 -21.46 20.71 5.96
C GLN A 311 -20.35 19.79 5.41
N PRO A 312 -19.06 20.04 5.69
CA PRO A 312 -17.96 19.21 5.21
C PRO A 312 -18.08 17.74 5.63
N ILE A 313 -17.77 16.80 4.73
CA ILE A 313 -17.89 15.34 4.95
C ILE A 313 -17.12 14.85 6.19
N ASP A 314 -16.04 15.54 6.55
CA ASP A 314 -15.19 15.22 7.70
C ASP A 314 -15.87 15.54 9.04
N ASP A 315 -16.81 16.48 9.05
CA ASP A 315 -17.55 16.91 10.25
C ASP A 315 -18.82 16.08 10.51
N TRP A 316 -19.21 15.21 9.57
CA TRP A 316 -20.44 14.42 9.66
C TRP A 316 -20.38 13.40 10.82
N GLN A 317 -21.30 13.55 11.78
CA GLN A 317 -21.43 12.66 12.94
C GLN A 317 -22.77 11.92 12.90
N PHE A 318 -22.73 10.59 13.02
CA PHE A 318 -23.94 9.75 13.06
C PHE A 318 -24.96 10.18 14.13
N ARG A 319 -24.50 10.73 15.26
CA ARG A 319 -25.34 11.27 16.33
C ARG A 319 -26.29 12.41 15.89
N GLN A 320 -25.98 13.11 14.79
CA GLN A 320 -26.83 14.19 14.26
C GLN A 320 -28.18 13.66 13.73
N ILE A 321 -28.26 12.37 13.37
CA ILE A 321 -29.46 11.70 12.81
C ILE A 321 -29.94 10.47 13.59
N SER A 322 -29.12 9.87 14.46
CA SER A 322 -29.41 8.56 15.07
C SER A 322 -30.63 8.51 15.99
N GLU A 323 -31.08 9.67 16.49
CA GLU A 323 -32.30 9.80 17.32
C GLU A 323 -33.54 10.21 16.51
N LYS A 324 -33.36 10.57 15.23
CA LYS A 324 -34.39 11.18 14.37
C LYS A 324 -34.79 10.30 13.19
N THR A 325 -34.05 9.21 12.95
CA THR A 325 -34.15 8.38 11.75
C THR A 325 -33.90 6.91 12.11
N ASN A 326 -34.41 5.98 11.31
CA ASN A 326 -34.12 4.55 11.45
C ASN A 326 -32.78 4.14 10.79
N ILE A 327 -32.09 5.10 10.16
CA ILE A 327 -30.82 4.90 9.46
C ILE A 327 -29.76 4.44 10.46
N ASN A 328 -29.16 3.29 10.21
CA ASN A 328 -28.12 2.75 11.08
C ASN A 328 -26.71 3.23 10.66
N PHE A 329 -25.73 3.02 11.54
CA PHE A 329 -24.36 3.48 11.30
C PHE A 329 -23.72 2.91 10.02
N PHE A 330 -24.13 1.71 9.58
CA PHE A 330 -23.60 1.08 8.38
C PHE A 330 -24.12 1.79 7.11
N GLU A 331 -25.41 2.08 7.03
CA GLU A 331 -26.01 2.89 5.94
C GLU A 331 -25.40 4.29 5.89
N PHE A 332 -25.35 4.98 7.03
CA PHE A 332 -24.69 6.28 7.17
C PHE A 332 -23.24 6.25 6.65
N ARG A 333 -22.45 5.24 7.04
CA ARG A 333 -21.05 5.13 6.62
C ARG A 333 -20.90 4.78 5.14
N ILE A 334 -21.77 3.93 4.58
CA ILE A 334 -21.81 3.62 3.14
C ILE A 334 -22.13 4.88 2.33
N TYR A 335 -23.09 5.69 2.76
CA TYR A 335 -23.37 6.98 2.14
C TYR A 335 -22.19 7.97 2.27
N GLN A 336 -21.56 8.04 3.44
CA GLN A 336 -20.37 8.87 3.64
C GLN A 336 -19.21 8.44 2.72
N ILE A 337 -19.02 7.13 2.48
CA ILE A 337 -18.04 6.60 1.52
C ILE A 337 -18.38 6.98 0.08
N LEU A 338 -19.65 6.87 -0.33
CA LEU A 338 -20.12 7.29 -1.66
C LEU A 338 -19.79 8.77 -1.90
N ARG A 339 -20.21 9.64 -0.96
CA ARG A 339 -20.00 11.08 -1.05
C ARG A 339 -18.52 11.44 -1.04
N SER A 340 -17.71 10.73 -0.28
CA SER A 340 -16.24 10.88 -0.29
C SER A 340 -15.60 10.63 -1.65
N LYS A 341 -16.18 9.77 -2.50
CA LYS A 341 -15.67 9.49 -3.86
C LYS A 341 -16.17 10.48 -4.91
N GLN A 342 -17.26 11.18 -4.62
CA GLN A 342 -17.83 12.24 -5.46
C GLN A 342 -17.18 13.60 -5.17
N ASP A 343 -16.72 13.81 -3.93
CA ASP A 343 -16.01 15.00 -3.43
C ASP A 343 -14.56 15.15 -3.95
N VAL A 344 -14.02 14.13 -4.62
CA VAL A 344 -12.62 14.05 -5.10
C VAL A 344 -12.54 14.17 -6.65
N LYS A 345 -13.61 14.67 -7.29
CA LYS A 345 -13.69 14.88 -8.76
C LYS A 345 -13.45 16.33 -9.15
#